data_AF-A0A974CRX4-F1
#
_entry.id   AF-A0A974CRX4-F1
#
_cell.length_a   1.000
_cell.length_b   1.000
_cell.length_c   1.000
_cell.angle_alpha   90.00
_cell.angle_beta   90.00
_cell.angle_gamma   90.00
#
_symmetry.space_group_name_H-M   'P 1'
#
loop_
_entity.id
_entity.type
_entity.pdbx_description
1 polymer ?
#
loop_
_entity_poly.entity_id
_entity_poly.type
_entity_poly.pdbx_seq_one_letter_code
_entity_poly.pdbx_strand_id
1 'polypeptide(L)'
;MFPCLGCSQCPFVLKGREFTHPFTGQTTQLRGYYTCISKFAIYVLTCPCGLINKHEITQMVKSHISQHRSSINLRNMSLPVSKHFVEKGHTAV
;
A
#
# COMPACT_ATOMS: atom_id res chain seq x y z
N MET A 1 -2.79 11.33 -4.70
CA MET A 1 -3.76 10.53 -5.46
C MET A 1 -4.99 11.38 -5.75
N PHE A 2 -5.38 11.51 -7.01
CA PHE A 2 -6.57 12.29 -7.38
C PHE A 2 -7.84 11.62 -6.83
N PRO A 3 -8.86 12.38 -6.38
CA PRO A 3 -10.06 11.81 -5.78
C PRO A 3 -10.73 10.80 -6.71
N CYS A 4 -10.82 9.56 -6.22
CA CYS A 4 -11.58 8.48 -6.81
C CYS A 4 -13.04 8.64 -6.36
N LEU A 5 -13.99 8.74 -7.28
CA LEU A 5 -15.42 8.77 -6.97
C LEU A 5 -15.86 7.43 -6.33
N GLY A 6 -15.77 7.32 -4.99
CA GLY A 6 -16.36 6.21 -4.23
C GLY A 6 -15.51 4.92 -4.10
N CYS A 7 -14.20 4.96 -4.36
CA CYS A 7 -13.37 3.75 -4.16
C CYS A 7 -13.08 3.52 -2.67
N SER A 8 -13.51 2.36 -2.16
CA SER A 8 -13.29 1.94 -0.76
C SER A 8 -11.83 1.77 -0.36
N GLN A 9 -10.91 1.66 -1.32
CA GLN A 9 -9.48 1.51 -1.04
C GLN A 9 -8.74 2.85 -0.96
N CYS A 10 -9.27 3.92 -1.58
CA CYS A 10 -8.62 5.22 -1.63
C CYS A 10 -8.44 5.95 -0.28
N PRO A 11 -9.25 5.71 0.77
CA PRO A 11 -8.98 6.24 2.11
C PRO A 11 -7.67 5.71 2.72
N PHE A 12 -7.26 4.49 2.36
CA PHE A 12 -6.09 3.80 2.92
C PHE A 12 -4.80 4.07 2.14
N VAL A 13 -4.86 4.95 1.14
CA VAL A 13 -3.69 5.32 0.33
C VAL A 13 -3.24 6.72 0.72
N LEU A 14 -1.94 6.87 0.94
CA LEU A 14 -1.31 8.15 1.20
C LEU A 14 -1.52 9.07 0.00
N LYS A 15 -2.17 10.22 0.22
CA LYS A 15 -2.45 11.22 -0.81
C LYS A 15 -1.46 12.37 -0.66
N GLY A 16 -0.59 12.53 -1.64
CA GLY A 16 0.34 13.66 -1.67
C GLY A 16 0.91 13.88 -3.06
N ARG A 17 1.62 15.00 -3.21
CA ARG A 17 2.53 15.25 -4.34
C ARG A 17 3.94 14.75 -4.06
N GLU A 18 4.23 14.44 -2.81
CA GLU A 18 5.55 14.04 -2.34
C GLU A 18 5.40 12.85 -1.38
N PHE A 19 6.44 12.02 -1.32
CA PHE A 19 6.55 10.90 -0.39
C PHE A 19 7.89 10.99 0.33
N THR A 20 7.85 11.10 1.66
CA THR A 20 9.03 11.06 2.50
C THR A 20 9.30 9.62 2.93
N HIS A 21 10.46 9.09 2.56
CA HIS A 21 10.85 7.74 2.95
C HIS A 21 11.13 7.68 4.46
N PRO A 22 10.42 6.84 5.23
CA PRO A 22 10.48 6.86 6.70
C PRO A 22 11.87 6.62 7.31
N PHE A 23 12.72 5.83 6.64
CA PHE A 23 14.06 5.50 7.17
C PHE A 23 15.16 6.46 6.73
N THR A 24 15.05 7.04 5.52
CA THR A 24 16.11 7.89 4.97
C THR A 24 15.78 9.37 5.08
N GLY A 25 14.52 9.71 5.40
CA GLY A 25 14.02 11.08 5.39
C GLY A 25 13.99 11.71 3.98
N GLN A 26 14.38 10.97 2.93
CA GLN A 26 14.38 11.51 1.58
C GLN A 26 12.96 11.69 1.09
N THR A 27 12.65 12.92 0.68
CA THR A 27 11.37 13.27 0.08
C THR A 27 11.49 13.18 -1.44
N THR A 28 10.68 12.31 -2.04
CA THR A 28 10.60 12.12 -3.49
C THR A 28 9.31 12.75 -4.00
N GLN A 29 9.41 13.63 -5.00
CA GLN A 29 8.24 14.17 -5.69
C GLN A 29 7.66 13.13 -6.66
N LEU A 30 6.35 12.91 -6.55
CA LEU A 30 5.57 12.09 -7.47
C LEU A 30 5.32 12.90 -8.74
N ARG A 31 5.85 12.44 -9.88
CA ARG A 31 5.68 13.10 -11.17
C ARG A 31 4.37 12.64 -11.83
N GLY A 32 3.40 13.55 -11.96
CA GLY A 32 2.16 13.32 -12.70
C GLY A 32 0.95 12.95 -11.85
N TYR A 33 -0.12 12.51 -12.51
CA TYR A 33 -1.41 12.23 -11.89
C TYR A 33 -1.63 10.73 -11.72
N TYR A 34 -1.57 10.26 -10.48
CA TYR A 34 -1.86 8.87 -10.13
C TYR A 34 -3.24 8.72 -9.50
N THR A 35 -3.98 7.71 -9.94
CA THR A 35 -5.33 7.37 -9.48
C THR A 35 -5.40 5.90 -9.06
N CYS A 36 -6.51 5.44 -8.49
CA CYS A 36 -6.67 4.04 -8.06
C CYS A 36 -6.74 3.02 -9.20
N ILE A 37 -6.88 3.50 -10.43
CA ILE A 37 -6.86 2.67 -11.64
C ILE A 37 -5.50 2.66 -12.34
N SER A 38 -4.54 3.47 -11.87
CA SER A 38 -3.16 3.43 -12.36
C SER A 38 -2.55 2.04 -12.15
N LYS A 39 -1.82 1.56 -13.15
CA LYS A 39 -1.01 0.32 -13.12
C LYS A 39 0.46 0.71 -13.02
N PHE A 40 1.34 -0.25 -12.71
CA PHE A 40 2.80 -0.02 -12.64
C PHE A 40 3.17 1.05 -11.61
N ALA A 41 2.53 1.00 -10.44
CA ALA A 41 2.82 1.89 -9.33
C ALA A 41 3.72 1.18 -8.31
N ILE A 42 4.76 1.87 -7.84
CA ILE A 42 5.52 1.44 -6.67
C ILE A 42 4.83 2.04 -5.45
N TYR A 43 4.54 1.21 -4.46
CA TYR A 43 3.96 1.68 -3.20
C TYR A 43 4.68 1.08 -2.00
N VAL A 44 4.56 1.79 -0.88
CA VAL A 44 5.17 1.45 0.40
C VAL A 44 4.04 1.14 1.37
N LEU A 45 4.07 -0.06 1.92
CA LEU A 45 3.28 -0.44 3.09
C LEU A 45 4.12 -0.20 4.34
N THR A 46 3.73 0.79 5.12
CA THR A 46 4.28 1.02 6.45
C THR A 46 3.51 0.18 7.45
N CYS A 47 4.20 -0.79 8.05
CA CYS A 47 3.70 -1.51 9.21
C CYS A 47 3.73 -0.58 10.44
N PRO A 48 2.78 -0.71 11.39
CA PRO A 48 2.85 -0.04 12.69
C PRO A 48 4.15 -0.32 13.46
N CYS A 49 4.78 -1.46 13.16
CA CYS A 49 6.08 -1.88 13.67
C CYS A 49 7.29 -1.15 13.06
N GLY A 50 7.08 -0.17 12.18
CA GLY A 50 8.13 0.59 11.50
C GLY A 50 8.75 -0.13 10.30
N LEU A 51 8.39 -1.38 10.02
CA LEU A 51 8.86 -2.09 8.82
C LEU A 51 8.15 -1.60 7.57
N ILE A 52 8.95 -1.32 6.54
CA ILE A 52 8.47 -0.94 5.21
C ILE A 52 8.57 -2.15 4.30
N ASN A 53 7.45 -2.60 3.75
CA ASN A 53 7.46 -3.53 2.64
C ASN A 53 7.30 -2.75 1.33
N LYS A 54 8.30 -2.84 0.46
CA LYS A 54 8.26 -2.28 -0.89
C LYS A 54 7.66 -3.32 -1.82
N HIS A 55 6.59 -2.95 -2.50
CA HIS A 55 5.97 -3.82 -3.50
C HIS A 55 5.88 -3.10 -4.83
N GLU A 56 6.30 -3.81 -5.87
CA GLU A 56 6.06 -3.43 -7.24
C GLU A 56 4.70 -3.98 -7.68
N ILE A 57 3.80 -3.10 -8.13
CA ILE A 57 2.47 -3.49 -8.57
C ILE A 57 2.42 -3.50 -10.09
N THR A 58 2.19 -4.65 -10.70
CA THR A 58 1.87 -4.76 -12.14
C THR A 58 0.38 -4.54 -12.42
N GLN A 59 -0.49 -4.79 -11.43
CA GLN A 59 -1.94 -4.60 -11.50
C GLN A 59 -2.39 -3.17 -11.12
N MET A 60 -3.70 -2.90 -11.19
CA MET A 60 -4.26 -1.63 -10.73
C MET A 60 -4.11 -1.47 -9.21
N VAL A 61 -3.78 -0.28 -8.75
CA VAL A 61 -3.61 0.04 -7.31
C VAL A 61 -4.81 -0.44 -6.48
N LYS A 62 -6.05 -0.20 -6.92
CA LYS A 62 -7.26 -0.63 -6.19
C LYS A 62 -7.34 -2.15 -6.00
N SER A 63 -7.03 -2.91 -7.05
CA SER A 63 -7.14 -4.37 -7.04
C SER A 63 -6.05 -4.97 -6.16
N HIS A 64 -4.85 -4.40 -6.24
CA HIS A 64 -3.74 -4.84 -5.42
C HIS A 64 -3.98 -4.61 -3.93
N ILE A 65 -4.46 -3.42 -3.54
CA ILE A 65 -4.81 -3.14 -2.14
C ILE A 65 -5.91 -4.11 -1.67
N SER A 66 -6.93 -4.34 -2.49
CA SER A 66 -8.00 -5.29 -2.16
C SER A 66 -7.48 -6.72 -1.94
N GLN A 67 -6.59 -7.21 -2.81
CA GLN A 67 -5.97 -8.53 -2.67
C GLN A 67 -5.09 -8.63 -1.44
N HIS A 68 -4.30 -7.60 -1.17
CA HIS A 68 -3.42 -7.54 -0.02
C HIS A 68 -4.22 -7.60 1.30
N ARG A 69 -5.26 -6.77 1.42
CA ARG A 69 -6.15 -6.78 2.59
C ARG A 69 -6.89 -8.11 2.75
N SER A 70 -7.41 -8.66 1.65
CA SER A 70 -8.05 -9.97 1.65
C SER A 70 -7.10 -11.05 2.16
N SER A 71 -5.84 -11.04 1.69
CA SER A 71 -4.84 -12.02 2.11
C SER A 71 -4.54 -11.94 3.60
N ILE A 72 -4.38 -10.73 4.16
CA ILE A 72 -4.20 -10.53 5.61
C ILE A 72 -5.42 -11.00 6.39
N ASN A 73 -6.63 -10.63 5.95
CA ASN A 73 -7.88 -11.01 6.63
C ASN A 73 -8.13 -12.52 6.60
N LEU A 74 -7.77 -13.19 5.49
CA LEU A 74 -7.80 -14.64 5.35
C LEU A 74 -6.61 -15.35 6.03
N ARG A 75 -5.72 -14.59 6.69
CA ARG A 75 -4.50 -15.09 7.33
C ARG A 75 -3.64 -15.95 6.40
N ASN A 76 -3.59 -15.58 5.12
CA ASN A 76 -2.86 -16.33 4.12
C ASN A 76 -1.35 -16.19 4.36
N MET A 77 -0.70 -17.20 4.94
CA MET A 77 0.73 -17.15 5.29
C MET A 77 1.67 -17.36 4.10
N SER A 78 1.16 -17.57 2.88
CA SER A 78 2.02 -17.72 1.69
C SER A 78 2.64 -16.39 1.23
N LEU A 79 1.99 -15.26 1.53
CA LEU A 79 2.52 -13.94 1.22
C LEU A 79 3.34 -13.42 2.40
N PRO A 80 4.59 -12.93 2.18
CA PRO A 80 5.46 -12.46 3.25
C PRO A 80 4.82 -11.40 4.15
N VAL A 81 4.07 -10.45 3.57
CA VAL A 81 3.40 -9.40 4.34
C VAL A 81 2.24 -9.96 5.15
N SER A 82 1.42 -10.83 4.56
CA SER A 82 0.32 -11.43 5.28
C SER A 82 0.80 -12.31 6.43
N LYS A 83 1.85 -13.12 6.20
CA LYS A 83 2.55 -13.86 7.25
C LYS A 83 3.06 -12.94 8.37
N HIS A 84 3.74 -11.85 8.02
CA HIS A 84 4.21 -10.87 9.00
C HIS A 84 3.08 -10.27 9.83
N PHE A 85 1.97 -9.89 9.20
CA PHE A 85 0.82 -9.34 9.90
C PHE A 85 0.18 -10.37 10.85
N VAL A 86 0.07 -11.63 10.41
CA VAL A 86 -0.45 -12.73 11.25
C VAL A 86 0.47 -13.02 12.43
N GLU A 87 1.78 -13.14 12.22
CA GLU A 87 2.77 -13.45 13.27
C GLU A 87 2.88 -12.34 14.31
N LYS A 88 2.72 -11.07 13.89
CA LYS A 88 2.77 -9.91 14.80
C LYS A 88 1.41 -9.50 15.36
N GLY A 89 0.33 -10.20 14.98
CA GLY A 89 -1.03 -9.86 15.42
C GLY A 89 -1.53 -8.50 14.89
N HIS A 90 -0.96 -8.02 13.78
CA HIS A 90 -1.38 -6.76 13.16
C HIS A 90 -2.62 -6.97 12.29
N THR A 91 -3.47 -5.96 12.21
CA THR A 91 -4.65 -5.93 11.34
C THR A 91 -4.42 -5.01 10.15
N ALA A 92 -5.00 -5.37 9.00
CA ALA A 92 -5.04 -4.52 7.80
C ALA A 92 -6.10 -3.42 7.96
N VAL A 93 -5.89 -2.50 8.90
CA VAL A 93 -6.76 -1.33 9.12
C VAL A 93 -6.64 -0.39 7.94
#